data_AF-A0A6C0JAG1-F1
#
_entry.id   AF-A0A6C0JAG1-F1
#
_cell.length_a   1.000
_cell.length_b   1.000
_cell.length_c   1.000
_cell.angle_alpha   90.00
_cell.angle_beta   90.00
_cell.angle_gamma   90.00
#
_symmetry.space_group_name_H-M   'P 1'
#
loop_
_entity.id
_entity.type
_entity.pdbx_description
1 polymer ?
#
loop_
_entity_poly.entity_id
_entity_poly.type
_entity_poly.pdbx_seq_one_letter_code
_entity_poly.pdbx_strand_id
1 'polypeptide(L)'
;MNVDLDINHYGLSDILTLFKIDAVDFDEADLKKAKRIVLKTHPDKSGLEKDYFLFYTKAYKMLYQIYEFKNKRNTMSTHTSDTAYQSLNGDEEDEKYHKRLIKGMNNKKDFHDWFNKLFVECNGNMADEGYDEWLQSDAGIYTTNGTGNVNDQIRELKNNQNGEFKIVRREFTTLSSQHSHGSTSFDSPSSYSGKQGNLIFNDIKDAFENTIIQVTEDDFKSRKKFNNVNELQFHRKQNEGKVMSKDESNLILKNEQDRQSITAIEQSYKFIKETEQHSQNQDKFWSKLKLLH
;
A
#
# COMPACT_ATOMS: atom_id res chain seq x y z
N MET A 1 -13.36 33.20 -2.90
CA MET A 1 -13.15 31.76 -2.63
C MET A 1 -11.70 31.62 -2.23
N ASN A 2 -11.43 31.19 -1.00
CA ASN A 2 -10.08 31.02 -0.49
C ASN A 2 -9.55 29.68 -1.02
N VAL A 3 -8.56 29.71 -1.90
CA VAL A 3 -7.97 28.51 -2.49
C VAL A 3 -6.91 28.01 -1.51
N ASP A 4 -6.97 26.74 -1.13
CA ASP A 4 -5.92 26.14 -0.31
C ASP A 4 -4.62 26.07 -1.11
N LEU A 5 -3.55 26.65 -0.56
CA LEU A 5 -2.24 26.73 -1.21
C LEU A 5 -1.24 25.74 -0.59
N ASP A 6 -1.69 24.88 0.32
CA ASP A 6 -0.87 23.83 0.89
C ASP A 6 -0.99 22.52 0.10
N ILE A 7 0.10 22.12 -0.56
CA ILE A 7 0.19 20.89 -1.34
C ILE A 7 -0.03 19.62 -0.48
N ASN A 8 0.16 19.71 0.84
CA ASN A 8 0.05 18.56 1.74
C ASN A 8 -1.40 18.08 1.94
N HIS A 9 -2.38 18.95 1.68
CA HIS A 9 -3.80 18.64 1.75
C HIS A 9 -4.36 18.02 0.45
N TYR A 10 -3.56 17.97 -0.62
CA TYR A 10 -3.98 17.45 -1.92
C TYR A 10 -3.54 16.00 -2.09
N GLY A 11 -4.49 15.11 -2.39
CA GLY A 11 -4.21 13.73 -2.78
C GLY A 11 -3.74 13.62 -4.23
N LEU A 12 -3.35 12.41 -4.63
CA LEU A 12 -2.96 12.11 -6.01
C LEU A 12 -4.06 12.52 -7.01
N SER A 13 -5.30 12.15 -6.74
CA SER A 13 -6.45 12.47 -7.61
C SER A 13 -6.64 13.97 -7.80
N ASP A 14 -6.41 14.76 -6.75
CA ASP A 14 -6.56 16.22 -6.81
C ASP A 14 -5.45 16.86 -7.65
N ILE A 15 -4.22 16.35 -7.54
CA ILE A 15 -3.07 16.81 -8.35
C ILE A 15 -3.25 16.46 -9.82
N LEU A 16 -3.75 15.25 -10.12
CA LEU A 16 -4.07 14.84 -11.49
C LEU A 16 -5.19 15.71 -12.07
N THR A 17 -6.22 16.00 -11.28
CA THR A 17 -7.32 16.90 -11.65
C THR A 17 -6.83 18.33 -11.89
N LEU A 18 -5.90 18.82 -11.07
CA LEU A 18 -5.31 20.17 -11.18
C LEU A 18 -4.65 20.39 -12.55
N PHE A 19 -3.96 19.37 -13.07
CA PHE A 19 -3.30 19.43 -14.37
C PHE A 19 -4.14 18.88 -15.53
N LYS A 20 -5.36 18.38 -15.25
CA LYS A 20 -6.27 17.75 -16.22
C LYS A 20 -5.63 16.55 -16.92
N ILE A 21 -5.07 15.65 -16.12
CA ILE A 21 -4.37 14.44 -16.57
C ILE A 21 -5.17 13.22 -16.16
N ASP A 22 -5.33 12.27 -17.07
CA ASP A 22 -5.97 10.99 -16.80
C ASP A 22 -5.00 10.05 -16.03
N ALA A 23 -5.51 9.38 -14.99
CA ALA A 23 -4.70 8.55 -14.10
C ALA A 23 -4.10 7.29 -14.77
N VAL A 24 -4.73 6.80 -15.85
CA VAL A 24 -4.36 5.53 -16.49
C VAL A 24 -3.16 5.69 -17.42
N ASP A 25 -3.17 6.71 -18.28
CA ASP A 25 -2.22 6.85 -19.40
C ASP A 25 -1.36 8.12 -19.29
N PHE A 26 -0.84 8.41 -18.10
CA PHE A 26 0.07 9.54 -17.90
C PHE A 26 1.40 9.36 -18.69
N ASP A 27 1.68 10.28 -19.62
CA ASP A 27 2.82 10.27 -20.54
C ASP A 27 3.57 11.63 -20.62
N GLU A 28 4.71 11.67 -21.33
CA GLU A 28 5.57 12.87 -21.48
C GLU A 28 4.81 14.07 -22.06
N ALA A 29 3.84 13.81 -22.94
CA ALA A 29 3.00 14.85 -23.52
C ALA A 29 2.18 15.59 -22.45
N ASP A 30 1.69 14.88 -21.44
CA ASP A 30 0.91 15.46 -20.35
C ASP A 30 1.79 16.21 -19.36
N LEU A 31 3.00 15.72 -19.12
CA LEU A 31 4.02 16.46 -18.38
C LEU A 31 4.37 17.81 -19.05
N LYS A 32 4.49 17.83 -20.39
CA LYS A 32 4.68 19.07 -21.15
C LYS A 32 3.48 20.03 -21.02
N LYS A 33 2.25 19.52 -21.00
CA LYS A 33 1.04 20.34 -20.76
C LYS A 33 1.05 20.91 -19.34
N ALA A 34 1.35 20.08 -18.33
CA ALA A 34 1.45 20.51 -16.94
C ALA A 34 2.49 21.63 -16.78
N LYS A 35 3.68 21.49 -17.39
CA LYS A 35 4.71 22.52 -17.38
C LYS A 35 4.24 23.85 -17.98
N ARG A 36 3.44 23.81 -19.05
CA ARG A 36 2.84 25.02 -19.64
C ARG A 36 1.84 25.69 -18.70
N ILE A 37 1.07 24.92 -17.93
CA ILE A 37 0.13 25.44 -16.92
C ILE A 37 0.91 26.18 -15.83
N VAL A 38 1.98 25.59 -15.28
CA VAL A 38 2.84 26.24 -14.28
C VAL A 38 3.46 27.53 -14.81
N LEU A 39 3.93 27.54 -16.06
CA LEU A 39 4.50 28.74 -16.66
C LEU A 39 3.46 29.86 -16.85
N LYS A 40 2.18 29.52 -17.02
CA LYS A 40 1.09 30.49 -17.11
C LYS A 40 0.69 31.05 -15.75
N THR A 41 0.94 30.33 -14.65
CA THR A 41 0.64 30.80 -13.29
C THR A 41 1.71 31.72 -12.72
N HIS A 42 2.81 31.93 -13.43
CA HIS A 42 3.87 32.87 -13.04
C HIS A 42 3.30 34.28 -12.81
N PRO A 43 3.67 34.98 -11.71
CA PRO A 43 3.09 36.27 -11.32
C PRO A 43 3.17 37.33 -12.42
N ASP A 44 4.26 37.33 -13.20
CA ASP A 44 4.46 38.21 -14.36
C ASP A 44 3.44 38.02 -15.50
N LYS A 45 2.83 36.83 -15.62
CA LYS A 45 1.89 36.49 -16.71
C LYS A 45 0.44 36.42 -16.27
N SER A 46 0.20 35.92 -15.06
CA SER A 46 -1.14 35.75 -14.51
C SER A 46 -1.62 36.96 -13.69
N GLY A 47 -0.70 37.79 -13.20
CA GLY A 47 -0.99 38.81 -12.20
C GLY A 47 -1.39 38.25 -10.84
N LEU A 48 -1.24 36.94 -10.61
CA LEU A 48 -1.54 36.27 -9.35
C LEU A 48 -0.37 36.39 -8.36
N GLU A 49 -0.65 36.21 -7.07
CA GLU A 49 0.37 36.19 -6.03
C GLU A 49 1.38 35.06 -6.24
N LYS A 50 2.61 35.29 -5.75
CA LYS A 50 3.74 34.35 -5.84
C LYS A 50 3.39 32.95 -5.30
N ASP A 51 2.51 32.89 -4.31
CA ASP A 51 2.16 31.65 -3.60
C ASP A 51 1.43 30.66 -4.51
N TYR A 52 0.61 31.14 -5.44
CA TYR A 52 0.01 30.29 -6.47
C TYR A 52 1.08 29.65 -7.36
N PHE A 53 2.04 30.44 -7.85
CA PHE A 53 3.12 29.91 -8.67
C PHE A 53 3.96 28.87 -7.90
N LEU A 54 4.24 29.13 -6.61
CA LEU A 54 4.98 28.19 -5.76
C LEU A 54 4.21 26.88 -5.56
N PHE A 55 2.90 26.95 -5.31
CA PHE A 55 2.01 25.80 -5.22
C PHE A 55 2.03 24.95 -6.50
N TYR A 56 1.79 25.57 -7.66
CA TYR A 56 1.79 24.87 -8.96
C TYR A 56 3.18 24.27 -9.30
N THR A 57 4.26 24.94 -8.89
CA THR A 57 5.62 24.43 -9.06
C THR A 57 5.87 23.19 -8.19
N LYS A 58 5.41 23.20 -6.93
CA LYS A 58 5.49 22.03 -6.04
C LYS A 58 4.68 20.86 -6.59
N ALA A 59 3.43 21.11 -6.99
CA ALA A 59 2.56 20.10 -7.59
C ALA A 59 3.18 19.46 -8.85
N TYR A 60 3.79 20.27 -9.72
CA TYR A 60 4.49 19.77 -10.91
C TYR A 60 5.74 18.95 -10.57
N LYS A 61 6.53 19.35 -9.55
CA LYS A 61 7.69 18.56 -9.11
C LYS A 61 7.28 17.17 -8.62
N MET A 62 6.21 17.09 -7.84
CA MET A 62 5.68 15.80 -7.37
C MET A 62 5.18 14.94 -8.53
N LEU A 63 4.44 15.53 -9.48
CA LEU A 63 4.01 14.85 -10.70
C LEU A 63 5.21 14.34 -11.54
N TYR A 64 6.27 15.14 -11.65
CA TYR A 64 7.50 14.75 -12.34
C TYR A 64 8.22 13.58 -11.67
N GLN A 65 8.29 13.56 -10.33
CA GLN A 65 8.88 12.46 -9.59
C GLN A 65 8.09 11.15 -9.79
N ILE A 66 6.75 11.23 -9.82
CA ILE A 66 5.88 10.08 -10.14
C ILE A 66 6.18 9.56 -11.56
N TYR A 67 6.30 10.46 -12.54
CA TYR A 67 6.67 10.12 -13.92
C TYR A 67 8.03 9.40 -13.98
N GLU A 68 9.02 9.95 -13.30
CA GLU A 68 10.37 9.39 -13.27
C GLU A 68 10.36 8.01 -12.61
N PHE A 69 9.63 7.83 -11.51
CA PHE A 69 9.49 6.55 -10.83
C PHE A 69 8.86 5.48 -11.74
N LYS A 70 7.77 5.84 -12.45
CA LYS A 70 7.11 4.97 -13.45
C LYS A 70 8.09 4.56 -14.57
N ASN A 71 8.88 5.50 -15.08
CA ASN A 71 9.77 5.25 -16.22
C ASN A 71 11.13 4.66 -15.87
N LYS A 72 11.63 4.83 -14.63
CA LYS A 72 12.90 4.26 -14.16
C LYS A 72 12.93 2.74 -14.28
N ARG A 73 11.76 2.08 -14.16
CA ARG A 73 11.59 0.64 -14.37
C ARG A 73 11.97 0.21 -15.79
N ASN A 74 11.75 1.06 -16.79
CA ASN A 74 12.03 0.76 -18.20
C ASN A 74 13.53 0.92 -18.53
N THR A 75 14.26 1.80 -17.83
CA THR A 75 15.70 2.05 -18.04
C THR A 75 16.62 1.13 -17.26
N MET A 76 16.18 0.52 -16.15
CA MET A 76 17.00 -0.35 -15.30
C MET A 76 17.14 -1.79 -15.82
N SER A 77 16.45 -2.15 -16.92
CA SER A 77 16.46 -3.52 -17.47
C SER A 77 17.76 -3.90 -18.22
N THR A 78 18.74 -3.01 -18.35
CA THR A 78 19.96 -3.25 -19.17
C THR A 78 21.28 -3.31 -18.39
N HIS A 79 21.27 -3.25 -17.06
CA HIS A 79 22.49 -3.46 -16.29
C HIS A 79 22.28 -4.41 -15.12
N THR A 80 22.79 -5.64 -15.30
CA THR A 80 23.26 -6.51 -14.22
C THR A 80 24.43 -5.82 -13.53
N SER A 81 24.16 -4.85 -12.67
CA SER A 81 25.13 -4.34 -11.72
C SER A 81 24.59 -4.61 -10.33
N ASP A 82 25.43 -5.22 -9.49
CA ASP A 82 25.22 -5.50 -8.08
C ASP A 82 24.20 -4.55 -7.43
N THR A 83 23.27 -5.13 -6.68
CA THR A 83 22.47 -4.45 -5.66
C THR A 83 23.37 -3.92 -4.52
N ALA A 84 24.36 -3.10 -4.86
CA ALA A 84 24.96 -2.18 -3.93
C ALA A 84 23.90 -1.11 -3.68
N TYR A 85 23.44 -1.00 -2.44
CA TYR A 85 22.69 0.15 -1.97
C TYR A 85 23.56 1.39 -2.18
N GLN A 86 23.45 2.04 -3.35
CA GLN A 86 24.06 3.34 -3.58
C GLN A 86 23.30 4.33 -2.70
N SER A 87 24.00 4.89 -1.71
CA SER A 87 23.51 6.00 -0.91
C SER A 87 23.14 7.13 -1.87
N LEU A 88 21.84 7.35 -2.07
CA LEU A 88 21.36 8.23 -3.14
C LEU A 88 21.74 9.70 -2.92
N ASN A 89 22.21 10.10 -1.73
CA ASN A 89 22.45 11.51 -1.40
C ASN A 89 23.53 11.75 -0.33
N GLY A 90 24.49 10.86 -0.13
CA GLY A 90 25.56 11.07 0.87
C GLY A 90 26.84 11.56 0.22
N ASP A 91 27.15 12.87 0.28
CA ASP A 91 28.52 13.34 0.07
C ASP A 91 29.42 12.61 1.08
N GLU A 92 30.52 12.00 0.63
CA GLU A 92 31.43 11.22 1.51
C GLU A 92 31.94 12.06 2.71
N GLU A 93 31.98 13.39 2.53
CA GLU A 93 32.31 14.34 3.60
C GLU A 93 31.23 14.44 4.68
N ASP A 94 29.95 14.44 4.31
CA ASP A 94 28.82 14.48 5.25
C ASP A 94 28.75 13.19 6.06
N GLU A 95 28.98 12.03 5.44
CA GLU A 95 29.01 10.75 6.16
C GLU A 95 30.14 10.72 7.19
N LYS A 96 31.32 11.23 6.82
CA LYS A 96 32.48 11.32 7.71
C LYS A 96 32.25 12.32 8.85
N TYR A 97 31.58 13.43 8.58
CA TYR A 97 31.19 14.42 9.58
C TYR A 97 30.18 13.83 10.58
N HIS A 98 29.10 13.21 10.09
CA HIS A 98 28.10 12.54 10.91
C HIS A 98 28.70 11.45 11.81
N LYS A 99 29.62 10.62 11.28
CA LYS A 99 30.35 9.62 12.06
C LYS A 99 31.18 10.23 13.19
N ARG A 100 31.81 11.39 12.98
CA ARG A 100 32.56 12.09 14.04
C ARG A 100 31.63 12.63 15.13
N LEU A 101 30.50 13.20 14.73
CA LEU A 101 29.53 13.80 15.64
C LEU A 101 28.91 12.75 16.57
N ILE A 102 28.53 11.59 16.04
CA ILE A 102 28.03 10.44 16.82
C ILE A 102 29.09 9.95 17.81
N LYS A 103 30.34 9.79 17.39
CA LYS A 103 31.44 9.36 18.28
C LYS A 103 31.68 10.32 19.44
N GLY A 104 31.49 11.62 19.23
CA GLY A 104 31.60 12.62 20.29
C GLY A 104 30.48 12.54 21.33
N MET A 105 29.29 12.06 20.93
CA MET A 105 28.10 12.02 21.78
C MET A 105 27.90 10.73 22.55
N ASN A 106 28.38 9.59 22.04
CA ASN A 106 28.30 8.29 22.75
C ASN A 106 28.97 8.30 24.14
N ASN A 107 29.81 9.31 24.43
CA ASN A 107 30.51 9.45 25.71
C ASN A 107 29.71 10.24 26.78
N LYS A 108 28.54 10.82 26.43
CA LYS A 108 27.72 11.59 27.37
C LYS A 108 26.74 10.66 28.10
N LYS A 109 26.65 10.76 29.44
CA LYS A 109 25.79 9.90 30.28
C LYS A 109 24.31 9.95 29.91
N ASP A 110 23.82 11.10 29.42
CA ASP A 110 22.40 11.31 29.11
C ASP A 110 22.09 11.10 27.61
N PHE A 111 23.04 10.59 26.83
CA PHE A 111 22.87 10.40 25.39
C PHE A 111 21.70 9.50 25.05
N HIS A 112 21.51 8.40 25.79
CA HIS A 112 20.43 7.45 25.53
C HIS A 112 19.04 8.07 25.72
N ASP A 113 18.84 8.80 26.81
CA ASP A 113 17.56 9.46 27.08
C ASP A 113 17.28 10.59 26.08
N TRP A 114 18.31 11.35 25.74
CA TRP A 114 18.22 12.38 24.71
C TRP A 114 17.92 11.80 23.33
N PHE A 115 18.62 10.72 22.94
CA PHE A 115 18.44 10.04 21.66
C PHE A 115 17.03 9.46 21.56
N ASN A 116 16.55 8.78 22.59
CA ASN A 116 15.20 8.20 22.59
C ASN A 116 14.13 9.28 22.45
N LYS A 117 14.27 10.41 23.16
CA LYS A 117 13.35 11.56 23.01
C LYS A 117 13.39 12.14 21.59
N LEU A 118 14.57 12.34 21.04
CA LEU A 118 14.73 12.88 19.69
C LEU A 118 14.22 11.91 18.62
N PHE A 119 14.45 10.62 18.81
CA PHE A 119 14.00 9.55 17.91
C PHE A 119 12.47 9.51 17.87
N VAL A 120 11.80 9.53 19.03
CA VAL A 120 10.33 9.58 19.13
C VAL A 120 9.79 10.87 18.53
N GLU A 121 10.46 12.01 18.71
CA GLU A 121 10.03 13.28 18.12
C GLU A 121 10.16 13.29 16.59
N CYS A 122 11.25 12.75 16.03
CA CYS A 122 11.53 12.79 14.60
C CYS A 122 10.83 11.67 13.82
N ASN A 123 10.67 10.48 14.40
CA ASN A 123 10.04 9.35 13.73
C ASN A 123 8.59 9.12 14.15
N GLY A 124 8.09 9.92 15.10
CA GLY A 124 6.78 9.72 15.73
C GLY A 124 6.77 8.49 16.64
N ASN A 125 5.65 8.32 17.35
CA ASN A 125 5.29 6.97 17.79
C ASN A 125 4.92 6.22 16.50
N MET A 126 5.71 5.21 16.13
CA MET A 126 5.24 4.27 15.12
C MET A 126 3.86 3.80 15.59
N ALA A 127 2.83 3.93 14.75
CA ALA A 127 1.50 3.49 15.09
C ALA A 127 1.62 2.02 15.52
N ASP A 128 1.30 1.74 16.77
CA ASP A 128 1.44 0.42 17.37
C ASP A 128 0.29 -0.45 16.85
N GLU A 129 0.32 -0.77 15.56
CA GLU A 129 -0.71 -1.57 14.86
C GLU A 129 -0.47 -3.08 15.07
N GLY A 130 0.10 -3.43 16.21
CA GLY A 130 0.25 -4.81 16.64
C GLY A 130 -1.06 -5.38 17.17
N TYR A 131 -1.03 -6.68 17.48
CA TYR A 131 -2.17 -7.34 18.12
C TYR A 131 -2.15 -7.24 19.64
N ASP A 132 -1.45 -6.28 20.24
CA ASP A 132 -1.30 -6.21 21.70
C ASP A 132 -2.65 -6.04 22.41
N GLU A 133 -3.47 -5.06 21.99
CA GLU A 133 -4.81 -4.87 22.55
C GLU A 133 -5.71 -6.09 22.33
N TRP A 134 -5.62 -6.72 21.16
CA TRP A 134 -6.40 -7.92 20.83
C TRP A 134 -5.97 -9.12 21.70
N LEU A 135 -4.66 -9.34 21.87
CA LEU A 135 -4.09 -10.42 22.69
C LEU A 135 -4.45 -10.29 24.18
N GLN A 136 -4.61 -9.06 24.66
CA GLN A 136 -5.02 -8.78 26.04
C GLN A 136 -6.54 -8.88 26.25
N SER A 137 -7.31 -8.97 25.16
CA SER A 137 -8.77 -9.03 25.21
C SER A 137 -9.30 -10.48 25.13
N ASP A 138 -10.55 -10.66 25.57
CA ASP A 138 -11.29 -11.91 25.33
C ASP A 138 -11.94 -11.96 23.93
N ALA A 139 -11.56 -11.06 23.01
CA ALA A 139 -12.09 -11.04 21.66
C ALA A 139 -11.70 -12.32 20.91
N GLY A 140 -12.68 -12.95 20.23
CA GLY A 140 -12.48 -14.23 19.55
C GLY A 140 -12.53 -15.47 20.47
N ILE A 141 -12.67 -15.30 21.79
CA ILE A 141 -12.89 -16.43 22.71
C ILE A 141 -14.38 -16.81 22.71
N TYR A 142 -14.68 -18.02 22.25
CA TYR A 142 -16.05 -18.54 22.30
C TYR A 142 -16.39 -19.07 23.69
N THR A 143 -17.16 -18.30 24.45
CA THR A 143 -17.71 -18.78 25.73
C THR A 143 -18.98 -19.58 25.48
N THR A 144 -18.91 -20.90 25.64
CA THR A 144 -20.11 -21.74 25.60
C THR A 144 -20.84 -21.66 26.94
N ASN A 145 -21.97 -20.96 27.00
CA ASN A 145 -22.90 -21.10 28.12
C ASN A 145 -23.51 -22.51 28.03
N GLY A 146 -23.00 -23.44 28.84
CA GLY A 146 -23.08 -24.90 28.66
C GLY A 146 -24.45 -25.56 28.80
N THR A 147 -25.44 -25.19 27.97
CA THR A 147 -26.78 -25.80 27.99
C THR A 147 -27.39 -26.09 26.60
N GLY A 148 -26.68 -25.80 25.49
CA GLY A 148 -27.15 -26.05 24.12
C GLY A 148 -26.48 -27.25 23.43
N ASN A 149 -27.13 -27.79 22.39
CA ASN A 149 -26.53 -28.80 21.50
C ASN A 149 -25.34 -28.17 20.75
N VAL A 150 -24.18 -28.80 20.84
CA VAL A 150 -22.93 -28.35 20.20
C VAL A 150 -23.10 -28.07 18.70
N ASN A 151 -23.95 -28.83 18.00
CA ASN A 151 -24.20 -28.64 16.57
C ASN A 151 -24.94 -27.33 16.26
N ASP A 152 -25.85 -26.91 17.12
CA ASP A 152 -26.60 -25.66 16.94
C ASP A 152 -25.70 -24.46 17.22
N GLN A 153 -24.84 -24.58 18.22
CA GLN A 153 -23.81 -23.57 18.52
C GLN A 153 -22.82 -23.41 17.35
N ILE A 154 -22.30 -24.51 16.79
CA ILE A 154 -21.42 -24.47 15.61
C ILE A 154 -22.14 -23.84 14.41
N ARG A 155 -23.44 -24.11 14.23
CA ARG A 155 -24.23 -23.52 13.13
C ARG A 155 -24.37 -22.01 13.29
N GLU A 156 -24.63 -21.54 14.51
CA GLU A 156 -24.71 -20.12 14.84
C GLU A 156 -23.36 -19.42 14.60
N LEU A 157 -22.26 -20.04 15.03
CA LEU A 157 -20.91 -19.53 14.77
C LEU A 157 -20.62 -19.39 13.27
N LYS A 158 -20.91 -20.42 12.48
CA LYS A 158 -20.77 -20.36 11.01
C LYS A 158 -21.58 -19.23 10.41
N ASN A 159 -22.84 -19.07 10.83
CA ASN A 159 -23.71 -18.01 10.32
C ASN A 159 -23.22 -16.60 10.69
N ASN A 160 -22.69 -16.41 11.90
CA ASN A 160 -22.15 -15.12 12.35
C ASN A 160 -20.88 -14.74 11.60
N GLN A 161 -20.01 -15.70 11.28
CA GLN A 161 -18.78 -15.45 10.53
C GLN A 161 -19.00 -15.30 9.03
N ASN A 162 -20.05 -15.93 8.48
CA ASN A 162 -20.42 -15.88 7.05
C ASN A 162 -20.67 -14.46 6.50
N GLY A 163 -20.83 -13.45 7.35
CA GLY A 163 -20.97 -12.05 6.94
C GLY A 163 -19.70 -11.45 6.32
N GLU A 164 -18.52 -11.89 6.76
CA GLU A 164 -17.22 -11.32 6.36
C GLU A 164 -16.50 -12.16 5.30
N PHE A 165 -16.64 -13.50 5.37
CA PHE A 165 -16.11 -14.43 4.37
C PHE A 165 -17.24 -15.13 3.63
N LYS A 166 -18.19 -14.36 3.07
CA LYS A 166 -18.91 -14.93 1.93
C LYS A 166 -17.84 -15.45 0.98
N ILE A 167 -17.90 -16.74 0.68
CA ILE A 167 -17.25 -17.36 -0.46
C ILE A 167 -17.93 -16.80 -1.72
N VAL A 168 -18.06 -15.47 -1.83
CA VAL A 168 -18.16 -14.75 -3.08
C VAL A 168 -16.84 -15.07 -3.72
N ARG A 169 -16.84 -16.13 -4.51
CA ARG A 169 -16.02 -16.32 -5.71
C ARG A 169 -14.98 -15.20 -5.80
N ARG A 170 -13.87 -15.31 -5.04
CA ARG A 170 -12.72 -14.44 -5.29
C ARG A 170 -12.44 -14.70 -6.75
N GLU A 171 -12.64 -13.68 -7.58
CA GLU A 171 -12.18 -13.72 -8.96
C GLU A 171 -10.77 -14.27 -8.90
N PHE A 172 -10.49 -15.27 -9.74
CA PHE A 172 -9.26 -16.05 -9.70
C PHE A 172 -8.10 -15.11 -9.38
N THR A 173 -7.60 -15.17 -8.15
CA THR A 173 -6.41 -14.41 -7.83
C THR A 173 -5.34 -15.11 -8.62
N THR A 174 -4.82 -14.45 -9.66
CA THR A 174 -3.68 -14.95 -10.41
C THR A 174 -2.67 -15.40 -9.38
N LEU A 175 -2.26 -16.68 -9.46
CA LEU A 175 -1.20 -17.23 -8.64
C LEU A 175 0.09 -16.54 -9.09
N SER A 176 0.27 -15.27 -8.76
CA SER A 176 1.56 -14.60 -8.88
C SER A 176 2.46 -15.43 -7.99
N SER A 177 3.46 -16.07 -8.61
CA SER A 177 4.49 -16.84 -7.91
C SER A 177 4.84 -16.10 -6.63
N GLN A 178 4.67 -16.76 -5.49
CA GLN A 178 4.85 -16.24 -4.14
C GLN A 178 6.33 -15.93 -3.87
N HIS A 179 6.96 -15.15 -4.73
CA HIS A 179 8.15 -14.37 -4.44
C HIS A 179 7.70 -13.01 -3.90
N SER A 180 6.73 -13.03 -2.98
CA SER A 180 6.38 -11.86 -2.18
C SER A 180 7.44 -11.72 -1.10
N HIS A 181 8.61 -11.24 -1.49
CA HIS A 181 9.43 -10.49 -0.54
C HIS A 181 8.56 -9.29 -0.14
N GLY A 182 8.20 -9.22 1.15
CA GLY A 182 7.42 -8.16 1.84
C GLY A 182 6.63 -7.21 0.94
N SER A 183 5.29 -7.25 1.05
CA SER A 183 4.43 -6.23 0.43
C SER A 183 5.04 -4.84 0.64
N THR A 184 5.46 -4.18 -0.43
CA THR A 184 5.92 -2.78 -0.42
C THR A 184 4.75 -1.80 -0.37
N SER A 185 3.55 -2.30 -0.04
CA SER A 185 2.39 -1.43 0.15
C SER A 185 2.54 -0.74 1.50
N PHE A 186 2.40 0.58 1.49
CA PHE A 186 2.39 1.42 2.69
C PHE A 186 1.22 1.14 3.63
N ASP A 187 0.20 0.45 3.13
CA ASP A 187 -0.91 0.03 3.98
C ASP A 187 -0.51 -1.26 4.70
N SER A 188 -0.64 -1.25 6.02
CA SER A 188 -0.47 -2.44 6.85
C SER A 188 -1.36 -3.55 6.30
N PRO A 189 -0.80 -4.73 5.95
CA PRO A 189 -1.59 -5.82 5.44
C PRO A 189 -2.60 -6.24 6.51
N SER A 190 -3.83 -6.56 6.08
CA SER A 190 -4.90 -6.97 6.99
C SER A 190 -4.61 -8.31 7.70
N SER A 191 -3.64 -9.08 7.21
CA SER A 191 -3.17 -10.34 7.78
C SER A 191 -1.76 -10.61 7.26
N TYR A 192 -0.90 -11.13 8.14
CA TYR A 192 0.46 -11.55 7.80
C TYR A 192 0.56 -13.03 7.43
N SER A 193 -0.55 -13.72 7.11
CA SER A 193 -0.56 -15.11 6.65
C SER A 193 0.21 -15.28 5.33
N GLY A 194 1.00 -16.36 5.19
CA GLY A 194 1.84 -16.54 4.02
C GLY A 194 2.47 -17.93 3.88
N LYS A 195 3.32 -18.06 2.85
CA LYS A 195 4.08 -19.28 2.58
C LYS A 195 5.51 -18.91 2.20
N GLN A 196 6.47 -19.51 2.89
CA GLN A 196 7.90 -19.38 2.59
C GLN A 196 8.48 -20.78 2.32
N GLY A 197 8.76 -21.07 1.04
CA GLY A 197 9.17 -22.42 0.63
C GLY A 197 8.09 -23.45 0.93
N ASN A 198 8.41 -24.48 1.72
CA ASN A 198 7.43 -25.49 2.16
C ASN A 198 6.71 -25.11 3.47
N LEU A 199 7.11 -24.01 4.13
CA LEU A 199 6.51 -23.58 5.38
C LEU A 199 5.30 -22.68 5.07
N ILE A 200 4.14 -23.09 5.56
CA ILE A 200 2.91 -22.29 5.56
C ILE A 200 2.77 -21.71 6.96
N PHE A 201 2.56 -20.42 7.07
CA PHE A 201 2.33 -19.73 8.33
C PHE A 201 1.06 -18.90 8.23
N ASN A 202 0.32 -18.81 9.33
CA ASN A 202 -0.86 -17.96 9.42
C ASN A 202 -0.58 -16.85 10.43
N ASP A 203 -1.17 -15.70 10.17
CA ASP A 203 -1.31 -14.65 11.15
C ASP A 203 -2.08 -15.16 12.38
N ILE A 204 -1.64 -14.76 13.57
CA ILE A 204 -2.21 -15.25 14.84
C ILE A 204 -3.67 -14.81 14.97
N LYS A 205 -3.98 -13.55 14.70
CA LYS A 205 -5.34 -13.04 14.81
C LYS A 205 -6.26 -13.76 13.83
N ASP A 206 -5.83 -13.89 12.57
CA ASP A 206 -6.53 -14.61 11.53
C ASP A 206 -6.78 -16.08 11.89
N ALA A 207 -5.76 -16.76 12.44
CA ALA A 207 -5.88 -18.16 12.85
C ALA A 207 -6.88 -18.38 13.99
N PHE A 208 -7.04 -17.41 14.90
CA PHE A 208 -7.95 -17.50 16.04
C PHE A 208 -9.37 -17.03 15.70
N GLU A 209 -9.51 -15.98 14.88
CA GLU A 209 -10.80 -15.49 14.43
C GLU A 209 -11.41 -16.43 13.38
N ASN A 210 -10.61 -17.02 12.48
CA ASN A 210 -11.09 -17.84 11.37
C ASN A 210 -10.83 -19.34 11.55
N THR A 211 -11.20 -19.88 12.71
CA THR A 211 -11.00 -21.31 13.04
C THR A 211 -11.99 -22.25 12.35
N ILE A 212 -13.17 -21.76 11.95
CA ILE A 212 -14.27 -22.61 11.45
C ILE A 212 -14.43 -22.44 9.94
N ILE A 213 -14.51 -23.56 9.22
CA ILE A 213 -14.88 -23.55 7.80
C ILE A 213 -16.37 -23.14 7.67
N GLN A 214 -16.55 -21.96 7.10
CA GLN A 214 -17.81 -21.23 6.88
C GLN A 214 -18.64 -21.78 5.72
N VAL A 215 -18.97 -23.08 5.77
CA VAL A 215 -19.93 -23.68 4.85
C VAL A 215 -21.25 -23.87 5.57
N THR A 216 -22.28 -23.17 5.07
CA THR A 216 -23.64 -23.18 5.61
C THR A 216 -24.61 -23.93 4.72
N GLU A 217 -25.79 -24.24 5.25
CA GLU A 217 -26.87 -24.86 4.49
C GLU A 217 -27.36 -23.96 3.34
N ASP A 218 -27.20 -22.64 3.47
CA ASP A 218 -27.60 -21.69 2.43
C ASP A 218 -26.64 -21.73 1.23
N ASP A 219 -25.35 -22.03 1.45
CA ASP A 219 -24.39 -22.33 0.38
C ASP A 219 -24.77 -23.59 -0.38
N PHE A 220 -25.32 -24.60 0.32
CA PHE A 220 -25.83 -25.81 -0.31
C PHE A 220 -27.13 -25.56 -1.08
N LYS A 221 -28.03 -24.72 -0.56
CA LYS A 221 -29.30 -24.37 -1.21
C LYS A 221 -29.13 -23.46 -2.43
N SER A 222 -28.18 -22.53 -2.40
CA SER A 222 -27.90 -21.59 -3.49
C SER A 222 -27.27 -22.23 -4.72
N ARG A 223 -26.65 -23.41 -4.56
CA ARG A 223 -26.10 -24.18 -5.68
C ARG A 223 -27.19 -24.94 -6.44
N LYS A 224 -27.01 -25.03 -7.76
CA LYS A 224 -27.88 -25.85 -8.62
C LYS A 224 -27.79 -27.32 -8.20
N LYS A 225 -28.95 -27.91 -7.89
CA LYS A 225 -29.11 -29.32 -7.52
C LYS A 225 -29.48 -30.13 -8.76
N PHE A 226 -29.06 -31.38 -8.78
CA PHE A 226 -29.34 -32.32 -9.86
C PHE A 226 -29.99 -33.55 -9.25
N ASN A 227 -31.07 -34.03 -9.88
CA ASN A 227 -31.84 -35.16 -9.35
C ASN A 227 -31.16 -36.50 -9.66
N ASN A 228 -30.34 -36.56 -10.71
CA ASN A 228 -29.59 -37.74 -11.09
C ASN A 228 -28.24 -37.40 -11.73
N VAL A 229 -27.37 -38.41 -11.82
CA VAL A 229 -26.02 -38.27 -12.39
C VAL A 229 -26.07 -37.86 -13.87
N ASN A 230 -27.07 -38.30 -14.63
CA ASN A 230 -27.20 -37.97 -16.05
C ASN A 230 -27.48 -36.48 -16.26
N GLU A 231 -28.33 -35.88 -15.43
CA GLU A 231 -28.64 -34.44 -15.43
C GLU A 231 -27.38 -33.61 -15.11
N LEU A 232 -26.60 -34.05 -14.13
CA LEU A 232 -25.30 -33.45 -13.81
C LEU A 232 -24.31 -33.55 -14.98
N GLN A 233 -24.21 -34.71 -15.61
CA GLN A 233 -23.32 -34.93 -16.76
C GLN A 233 -23.74 -34.07 -17.96
N PHE A 234 -25.04 -33.98 -18.23
CA PHE A 234 -25.56 -33.13 -19.30
C PHE A 234 -25.29 -31.64 -19.03
N HIS A 235 -25.53 -31.19 -17.80
CA HIS A 235 -25.19 -29.83 -17.38
C HIS A 235 -23.70 -29.53 -17.48
N ARG A 236 -22.83 -30.48 -17.12
CA ARG A 236 -21.38 -30.35 -17.30
C ARG A 236 -21.05 -30.22 -18.77
N LYS A 237 -21.50 -31.15 -19.63
CA LYS A 237 -21.24 -31.12 -21.08
C LYS A 237 -21.73 -29.85 -21.78
N GLN A 238 -22.86 -29.27 -21.34
CA GLN A 238 -23.34 -27.99 -21.87
C GLN A 238 -22.45 -26.79 -21.50
N ASN A 239 -21.75 -26.86 -20.36
CA ASN A 239 -20.88 -25.80 -19.85
C ASN A 239 -19.39 -26.11 -20.03
N GLU A 240 -19.05 -27.33 -20.45
CA GLU A 240 -17.70 -27.82 -20.66
C GLU A 240 -17.10 -27.08 -21.86
N GLY A 241 -15.96 -26.43 -21.64
CA GLY A 241 -15.30 -25.64 -22.68
C GLY A 241 -15.94 -24.28 -22.98
N LYS A 242 -16.88 -23.79 -22.15
CA LYS A 242 -17.30 -22.37 -22.18
C LYS A 242 -16.18 -21.50 -21.64
N VAL A 243 -15.11 -21.41 -22.42
CA VAL A 243 -14.01 -20.49 -22.20
C VAL A 243 -14.46 -19.09 -22.60
N MET A 244 -13.89 -18.11 -21.93
CA MET A 244 -14.08 -16.71 -22.24
C MET A 244 -13.69 -16.43 -23.70
N SER A 245 -14.43 -15.54 -24.37
CA SER A 245 -14.03 -15.09 -25.71
C SER A 245 -12.66 -14.39 -25.64
N LYS A 246 -11.90 -14.39 -26.74
CA LYS A 246 -10.64 -13.64 -26.83
C LYS A 246 -10.84 -12.16 -26.51
N ASP A 247 -11.92 -11.56 -26.98
CA ASP A 247 -12.21 -10.14 -26.75
C ASP A 247 -12.54 -9.86 -25.28
N GLU A 248 -13.33 -10.74 -24.66
CA GLU A 248 -13.67 -10.65 -23.24
C GLU A 248 -12.42 -10.88 -22.37
N SER A 249 -11.54 -11.82 -22.75
CA SER A 249 -10.28 -12.07 -22.06
C SER A 249 -9.31 -10.90 -22.18
N ASN A 250 -9.19 -10.28 -23.36
CA ASN A 250 -8.36 -9.10 -23.56
C ASN A 250 -8.90 -7.89 -22.76
N LEU A 251 -10.23 -7.76 -22.65
CA LEU A 251 -10.85 -6.71 -21.85
C LEU A 251 -10.52 -6.88 -20.36
N ILE A 252 -10.61 -8.11 -19.83
CA ILE A 252 -10.22 -8.38 -18.43
C ILE A 252 -8.74 -8.09 -18.22
N LEU A 253 -7.87 -8.57 -19.12
CA LEU A 253 -6.43 -8.32 -19.03
C LEU A 253 -6.10 -6.83 -19.04
N LYS A 254 -6.77 -6.06 -19.91
CA LYS A 254 -6.61 -4.59 -19.95
C LYS A 254 -7.06 -3.95 -18.65
N ASN A 255 -8.24 -4.31 -18.14
CA ASN A 255 -8.75 -3.77 -16.88
C ASN A 255 -7.81 -4.10 -15.69
N GLU A 256 -7.19 -5.28 -15.68
CA GLU A 256 -6.18 -5.64 -14.69
C GLU A 256 -4.90 -4.80 -14.82
N GLN A 257 -4.41 -4.59 -16.05
CA GLN A 257 -3.25 -3.73 -16.31
C GLN A 257 -3.51 -2.28 -15.90
N ASP A 258 -4.71 -1.76 -16.18
CA ASP A 258 -5.13 -0.41 -15.80
C ASP A 258 -5.18 -0.29 -14.28
N ARG A 259 -5.77 -1.28 -13.58
CA ARG A 259 -5.79 -1.34 -12.11
C ARG A 259 -4.38 -1.37 -11.51
N GLN A 260 -3.51 -2.24 -12.03
CA GLN A 260 -2.13 -2.32 -11.56
C GLN A 260 -1.38 -1.01 -11.79
N SER A 261 -1.62 -0.33 -12.92
CA SER A 261 -1.01 0.96 -13.22
C SER A 261 -1.49 2.05 -12.25
N ILE A 262 -2.78 2.10 -11.94
CA ILE A 262 -3.34 3.03 -10.95
C ILE A 262 -2.73 2.76 -9.57
N THR A 263 -2.74 1.51 -9.10
CA THR A 263 -2.16 1.14 -7.80
C THR A 263 -0.67 1.49 -7.73
N ALA A 264 0.09 1.27 -8.81
CA ALA A 264 1.50 1.63 -8.85
C ALA A 264 1.71 3.16 -8.72
N ILE A 265 0.87 3.98 -9.36
CA ILE A 265 0.94 5.44 -9.26
C ILE A 265 0.58 5.90 -7.84
N GLU A 266 -0.46 5.32 -7.23
CA GLU A 266 -0.86 5.58 -5.84
C GLU A 266 0.28 5.25 -4.86
N GLN A 267 0.90 4.08 -5.01
CA GLN A 267 2.06 3.68 -4.21
C GLN A 267 3.25 4.61 -4.43
N SER A 268 3.52 5.02 -5.67
CA SER A 268 4.60 5.96 -6.00
C SER A 268 4.39 7.31 -5.30
N TYR A 269 3.16 7.82 -5.30
CA TYR A 269 2.81 9.06 -4.61
C TYR A 269 3.01 8.94 -3.10
N LYS A 270 2.53 7.84 -2.48
CA LYS A 270 2.76 7.57 -1.05
C LYS A 270 4.25 7.53 -0.72
N PHE A 271 5.05 6.82 -1.53
CA PHE A 271 6.50 6.72 -1.37
C PHE A 271 7.19 8.09 -1.42
N ILE A 272 6.82 8.93 -2.38
CA ILE A 272 7.40 10.28 -2.52
C ILE A 272 7.07 11.12 -1.28
N LYS A 273 5.82 11.09 -0.81
CA LYS A 273 5.38 11.85 0.37
C LYS A 273 6.13 11.41 1.64
N GLU A 274 6.25 10.10 1.85
CA GLU A 274 7.00 9.58 2.99
C GLU A 274 8.49 9.87 2.90
N THR A 275 9.08 9.78 1.70
CA THR A 275 10.50 10.13 1.48
C THR A 275 10.76 11.59 1.79
N GLU A 276 9.85 12.49 1.39
CA GLU A 276 9.95 13.92 1.71
C GLU A 276 9.86 14.15 3.22
N GLN A 277 8.89 13.52 3.89
CA GLN A 277 8.74 13.60 5.35
C GLN A 277 9.98 13.04 6.07
N HIS A 278 10.49 11.89 5.63
CA HIS A 278 11.68 11.26 6.20
C HIS A 278 12.91 12.15 6.02
N SER A 279 13.09 12.76 4.85
CA SER A 279 14.19 13.71 4.60
C SER A 279 14.10 14.91 5.54
N GLN A 280 12.91 15.51 5.72
CA GLN A 280 12.73 16.62 6.66
C GLN A 280 13.01 16.22 8.10
N ASN A 281 12.61 15.02 8.50
CA ASN A 281 12.85 14.49 9.84
C ASN A 281 14.32 14.17 10.07
N GLN A 282 15.01 13.65 9.06
CA GLN A 282 16.45 13.45 9.06
C GLN A 282 17.20 14.78 9.20
N ASP A 283 16.81 15.82 8.46
CA ASP A 283 17.41 17.15 8.55
C ASP A 283 17.21 17.76 9.94
N LYS A 284 16.01 17.63 10.51
CA LYS A 284 15.71 18.04 11.90
C LYS A 284 16.56 17.28 12.91
N PHE A 285 16.68 15.96 12.75
CA PHE A 285 17.50 15.11 13.61
C PHE A 285 18.95 15.59 13.61
N TRP A 286 19.56 15.76 12.43
CA TRP A 286 20.94 16.22 12.32
C TRP A 286 21.13 17.66 12.79
N SER A 287 20.17 18.55 12.54
CA SER A 287 20.20 19.93 13.05
C SER A 287 20.22 19.98 14.58
N LYS A 288 19.36 19.19 15.24
CA LYS A 288 19.33 19.10 16.70
C LYS A 288 20.57 18.42 17.27
N LEU A 289 21.07 17.38 16.61
CA LEU A 289 22.31 16.72 16.99
C LEU A 289 23.50 17.71 16.95
N LYS A 290 23.57 18.58 15.93
CA LYS A 290 24.59 19.64 15.81
C LYS A 290 24.55 20.65 16.96
N LEU A 291 23.37 20.98 17.51
CA LEU A 291 23.24 21.92 18.63
C LEU A 291 23.76 21.36 19.97
N LEU A 292 23.88 20.04 20.10
CA LEU A 292 24.36 19.38 21.32
C LEU A 292 25.85 19.03 21.31
N HIS A 293 26.50 19.14 20.15
CA HIS A 293 27.93 18.98 19.97
C HIS A 293 28.66 20.29 20.25
#